data_AF-A0A971FEG7-F1
#
_entry.id   AF-A0A971FEG7-F1
#
_cell.length_a   1.000
_cell.length_b   1.000
_cell.length_c   1.000
_cell.angle_alpha   90.00
_cell.angle_beta   90.00
_cell.angle_gamma   90.00
#
_symmetry.space_group_name_H-M   'P 1'
#
loop_
_entity.id
_entity.type
_entity.pdbx_description
1 polymer ?
#
loop_
_entity_poly.entity_id
_entity_poly.type
_entity_poly.pdbx_seq_one_letter_code
_entity_poly.pdbx_strand_id
1 'polypeptide(L)'
;MINEKRLLELADLFDRDAVPGALAPEEAAYIADLRALHDAAAVFNEDTPVISDAQFPHFMAGIREQIEAPRPARFRFWTLASLATAALLLVAALLAVFNRGPEKVQATEVESATTEIDGATVDWYDGKEGLTTVWVKKGGSDL
;
A
#
# COMPACT_ATOMS: atom_id res chain seq x y z
N MET A 1 0.86 12.06 10.64
CA MET A 1 1.40 11.83 12.00
C MET A 1 1.10 13.06 12.86
N ILE A 2 0.01 12.98 13.61
CA ILE A 2 -0.45 14.05 14.50
C ILE A 2 0.50 14.25 15.68
N ASN A 3 0.67 15.50 16.08
CA ASN A 3 1.42 15.91 17.28
C ASN A 3 0.57 15.71 18.54
N GLU A 4 1.16 15.19 19.62
CA GLU A 4 0.52 14.96 20.92
C GLU A 4 -0.15 16.21 21.50
N LYS A 5 0.48 17.38 21.38
CA LYS A 5 -0.10 18.65 21.84
C LYS A 5 -1.42 18.97 21.14
N ARG A 6 -1.54 18.59 19.86
CA ARG A 6 -2.74 18.81 19.05
C ARG A 6 -3.88 17.88 19.44
N LEU A 7 -3.57 16.64 19.83
CA LEU A 7 -4.57 15.69 20.34
C LEU A 7 -5.17 16.20 21.66
N LEU A 8 -4.33 16.68 22.57
CA LEU A 8 -4.78 17.22 23.86
C LEU A 8 -5.69 18.45 23.68
N GLU A 9 -5.34 19.34 22.75
CA GLU A 9 -6.19 20.49 22.41
C GLU A 9 -7.53 20.05 21.81
N LEU A 10 -7.53 19.06 20.91
CA LEU A 10 -8.75 18.50 20.34
C LEU A 10 -9.63 17.81 21.38
N ALA A 11 -9.03 17.15 22.39
CA ALA A 11 -9.77 16.58 23.50
C ALA A 11 -10.44 17.65 24.38
N ASP A 12 -9.73 18.73 24.73
CA ASP A 12 -10.32 19.86 25.47
C ASP A 12 -11.43 20.56 24.67
N LEU A 13 -11.29 20.64 23.34
CA LEU A 13 -12.34 21.15 22.45
C LEU A 13 -13.55 20.20 22.35
N PHE A 14 -13.30 18.89 22.38
CA PHE A 14 -14.35 17.87 22.40
C PHE A 14 -15.17 17.96 23.69
N ASP A 15 -14.52 18.06 24.84
CA ASP A 15 -15.19 18.20 26.15
C ASP A 15 -16.05 19.48 26.27
N ARG A 16 -15.72 20.51 25.48
CA ARG A 16 -16.44 21.79 25.44
C ARG A 16 -17.47 21.90 24.31
N ASP A 17 -17.70 20.81 23.57
CA ASP A 17 -18.54 20.79 22.36
C ASP A 17 -18.14 21.86 21.31
N ALA A 18 -16.85 22.20 21.24
CA ALA A 18 -16.29 23.26 20.41
C ALA A 18 -15.39 22.72 19.28
N VAL A 19 -15.59 21.47 18.88
CA VAL A 19 -14.77 20.82 17.84
C VAL A 19 -14.91 21.56 16.50
N PRO A 20 -13.80 21.95 15.84
CA PRO A 20 -13.84 22.61 14.54
C PRO A 20 -14.50 21.73 13.47
N GLY A 21 -15.31 22.31 12.59
CA GLY A 21 -15.95 21.57 11.48
C GLY A 21 -15.00 21.13 10.36
N ALA A 22 -13.82 21.75 10.26
CA ALA A 22 -12.78 21.39 9.30
C ALA A 22 -11.60 20.76 10.04
N LEU A 23 -11.49 19.42 9.94
CA LEU A 23 -10.42 18.62 10.55
C LEU A 23 -9.65 17.87 9.47
N ALA A 24 -8.36 17.62 9.72
CA ALA A 24 -7.61 16.67 8.91
C ALA A 24 -8.18 15.25 9.09
N PRO A 25 -8.00 14.32 8.12
CA PRO A 25 -8.55 12.96 8.23
C PRO A 25 -8.14 12.21 9.50
N GLU A 26 -6.88 12.36 9.93
CA GLU A 26 -6.37 11.75 11.17
C GLU A 26 -7.03 12.37 12.42
N GLU A 27 -7.36 13.66 12.41
CA GLU A 27 -7.99 14.37 13.55
C GLU A 27 -9.48 14.03 13.65
N ALA A 28 -10.16 13.93 12.51
CA ALA A 28 -11.55 13.50 12.44
C ALA A 28 -11.73 12.07 12.96
N ALA A 29 -10.78 11.18 12.65
CA ALA A 29 -10.76 9.82 13.19
C ALA A 29 -10.61 9.82 14.72
N TYR A 30 -9.67 10.62 15.25
CA TYR A 30 -9.47 10.75 16.69
C TYR A 30 -10.71 11.27 17.44
N ILE A 31 -11.37 12.29 16.90
CA ILE A 31 -12.64 12.81 17.47
C ILE A 31 -13.76 11.76 17.39
N ALA A 32 -13.83 10.98 16.31
CA ALA A 32 -14.80 9.90 16.19
C ALA A 32 -14.58 8.81 17.25
N ASP A 33 -13.33 8.47 17.54
CA ASP A 33 -12.96 7.52 18.60
C ASP A 33 -13.35 8.05 19.99
N LEU A 34 -13.09 9.34 20.26
CA LEU A 34 -13.51 9.99 21.52
C LEU A 34 -15.03 9.97 21.68
N ARG A 35 -15.78 10.25 20.60
CA ARG A 35 -17.24 10.18 20.61
C ARG A 35 -17.74 8.77 20.86
N ALA A 36 -17.15 7.77 20.21
CA ALA A 36 -17.52 6.38 20.43
C ALA A 36 -17.27 5.94 21.88
N LEU A 37 -16.17 6.38 22.50
CA LEU A 37 -15.86 6.10 23.90
C LEU A 37 -16.87 6.78 24.84
N HIS A 38 -17.18 8.05 24.59
CA HIS A 38 -18.17 8.80 25.34
C HIS A 38 -19.55 8.15 25.25
N ASP A 39 -19.99 7.81 24.05
CA ASP A 39 -21.28 7.17 23.82
C ASP A 39 -21.35 5.80 24.48
N ALA A 40 -20.28 5.01 24.41
CA ALA A 40 -20.18 3.72 25.09
C ALA A 40 -20.23 3.86 26.62
N ALA A 41 -19.59 4.88 27.17
CA ALA A 41 -19.68 5.21 28.59
C ALA A 41 -21.10 5.68 28.95
N ALA A 42 -21.82 6.38 28.06
CA ALA A 42 -23.19 6.80 28.30
C ALA A 42 -24.19 5.63 28.30
N VAL A 43 -23.86 4.46 27.74
CA VAL A 43 -24.68 3.23 27.82
C VAL A 43 -24.62 2.55 29.20
N PHE A 44 -24.40 3.30 30.28
CA PHE A 44 -24.67 2.81 31.63
C PHE A 44 -26.18 2.57 31.78
N ASN A 45 -26.59 1.31 31.67
CA ASN A 45 -27.95 0.89 31.96
C ASN A 45 -28.12 0.67 33.48
N GLU A 46 -29.34 0.83 33.97
CA GLU A 46 -29.71 0.51 35.37
C GLU A 46 -29.42 -0.96 35.74
N ASP A 47 -29.38 -1.84 34.74
CA ASP A 47 -29.02 -3.27 34.88
C ASP A 47 -27.50 -3.53 34.94
N THR A 48 -26.66 -2.49 34.95
CA THR A 48 -25.21 -2.65 35.08
C THR A 48 -24.89 -3.27 36.44
N PRO A 49 -24.28 -4.47 36.50
CA PRO A 49 -24.04 -5.14 37.76
C PRO A 49 -23.07 -4.32 38.62
N VAL A 50 -23.55 -3.84 39.77
CA VAL A 50 -22.73 -3.12 40.74
C VAL A 50 -21.84 -4.12 41.46
N ILE A 51 -20.53 -3.98 41.27
CA ILE A 51 -19.55 -4.80 41.98
C ILE A 51 -19.50 -4.28 43.42
N SER A 52 -19.93 -5.10 44.36
CA SER A 52 -19.82 -4.76 45.79
C SER A 52 -18.37 -4.79 46.27
N ASP A 53 -18.07 -4.07 47.35
CA ASP A 53 -16.72 -4.05 47.97
C ASP A 53 -16.20 -5.45 48.33
N ALA A 54 -17.10 -6.40 48.62
CA ALA A 54 -16.74 -7.80 48.89
C ALA A 54 -16.36 -8.59 47.61
N GLN A 55 -16.93 -8.21 46.46
CA GLN A 55 -16.66 -8.84 45.15
C GLN A 55 -15.50 -8.18 44.42
N PHE A 56 -15.17 -6.93 44.76
CA PHE A 56 -14.13 -6.14 44.11
C PHE A 56 -12.75 -6.82 44.12
N PRO A 57 -12.26 -7.41 45.23
CA PRO A 57 -10.97 -8.11 45.24
C PRO A 57 -10.94 -9.31 44.28
N HIS A 58 -12.04 -10.08 44.21
CA HIS A 58 -12.15 -11.24 43.32
C HIS A 58 -12.24 -10.83 41.85
N PHE A 59 -12.96 -9.75 41.56
CA PHE A 59 -13.02 -9.14 40.22
C PHE A 59 -11.63 -8.66 39.76
N MET A 60 -10.91 -7.94 40.62
CA MET A 60 -9.56 -7.45 40.33
C MET A 60 -8.54 -8.59 40.17
N ALA A 61 -8.70 -9.68 40.92
CA ALA A 61 -7.87 -10.88 40.78
C ALA A 61 -8.05 -11.50 39.38
N GLY A 62 -9.29 -11.65 38.90
CA GLY A 62 -9.57 -12.18 37.56
C GLY A 62 -9.01 -11.31 36.42
N ILE A 63 -9.06 -9.98 36.55
CA ILE A 63 -8.43 -9.07 35.58
C ILE A 63 -6.91 -9.23 35.59
N ARG A 64 -6.29 -9.27 36.78
CA ARG A 64 -4.84 -9.44 36.91
C ARG A 64 -4.36 -10.75 36.31
N GLU A 65 -5.06 -11.85 36.57
CA GLU A 65 -4.75 -13.17 36.01
C GLU A 65 -4.82 -13.18 34.48
N GLN A 66 -5.78 -12.48 33.86
CA GLN A 66 -5.88 -12.39 32.40
C GLN A 66 -4.89 -11.42 31.75
N ILE A 67 -4.42 -10.41 32.47
CA ILE A 67 -3.34 -9.52 32.02
C ILE A 67 -1.99 -10.24 32.07
N GLU A 68 -1.77 -11.06 33.10
CA GLU A 68 -0.54 -11.83 33.29
C GLU A 68 -0.48 -13.10 32.42
N ALA A 69 -1.62 -13.63 31.99
CA ALA A 69 -1.67 -14.74 31.05
C ALA A 69 -1.12 -14.31 29.68
N PRO A 70 -0.03 -14.94 29.16
CA PRO A 70 0.45 -14.63 27.82
C PRO A 70 -0.66 -14.94 26.82
N ARG A 71 -1.08 -13.92 26.05
CA ARG A 71 -2.10 -14.10 24.99
C ARG A 71 -1.72 -15.33 24.15
N PRO A 72 -2.64 -16.30 23.95
CA PRO A 72 -2.33 -17.47 23.14
C PRO A 72 -1.89 -17.00 21.75
N ALA A 73 -0.71 -17.45 21.32
CA ALA A 73 0.01 -16.99 20.15
C ALA A 73 -0.65 -17.38 18.80
N ARG A 74 -1.98 -17.33 18.70
CA ARG A 74 -2.77 -17.56 17.48
C ARG A 74 -2.34 -16.63 16.34
N PHE A 75 -1.73 -15.48 16.66
CA PHE A 75 -1.17 -14.54 15.69
C PHE A 75 0.06 -15.06 14.94
N ARG A 76 0.82 -16.03 15.47
CA ARG A 76 2.06 -16.51 14.82
C ARG A 76 1.79 -17.31 13.55
N PHE A 77 0.71 -18.08 13.52
CA PHE A 77 0.33 -18.84 12.32
C PHE A 77 -0.15 -17.93 11.19
N TRP A 78 -0.98 -16.93 11.52
CA TRP A 78 -1.47 -15.96 10.52
C TRP A 78 -0.35 -15.08 9.98
N THR A 79 0.57 -14.63 10.84
CA THR A 79 1.73 -13.85 10.39
C THR A 79 2.68 -14.67 9.51
N LEU A 80 2.94 -15.95 9.83
CA LEU A 80 3.73 -16.84 8.97
C LEU A 80 3.03 -17.13 7.64
N ALA A 81 1.71 -17.36 7.67
CA ALA A 81 0.93 -17.55 6.47
C ALA A 81 1.00 -16.32 5.57
N SER A 82 0.73 -15.12 6.11
CA SER A 82 0.83 -13.86 5.36
C SER A 82 2.22 -13.62 4.78
N LEU A 83 3.29 -13.91 5.53
CA LEU A 83 4.66 -13.79 5.06
C LEU A 83 4.96 -14.76 3.90
N ALA A 84 4.52 -16.01 4.01
CA ALA A 84 4.68 -17.02 2.96
C ALA A 84 3.93 -16.62 1.69
N THR A 85 2.70 -16.12 1.81
CA THR A 85 1.91 -15.66 0.65
C THR A 85 2.57 -14.45 -0.01
N ALA A 86 3.07 -13.49 0.77
CA ALA A 86 3.78 -12.33 0.24
C ALA A 86 5.05 -12.73 -0.51
N ALA A 87 5.83 -13.67 0.03
CA ALA A 87 7.02 -14.20 -0.64
C ALA A 87 6.66 -14.91 -1.96
N LEU A 88 5.58 -15.71 -1.98
CA LEU A 88 5.08 -16.38 -3.19
C LEU A 88 4.66 -15.39 -4.27
N LEU A 89 3.95 -14.32 -3.92
CA LEU A 89 3.57 -13.26 -4.86
C LEU A 89 4.79 -12.56 -5.45
N LEU A 90 5.81 -12.30 -4.63
CA LEU A 90 7.04 -11.66 -5.07
C LEU A 90 7.80 -12.55 -6.05
N VAL A 91 7.93 -13.85 -5.75
CA VAL A 91 8.55 -14.83 -6.66
C VAL A 91 7.75 -14.93 -7.97
N ALA A 92 6.42 -15.00 -7.90
CA ALA A 92 5.57 -15.06 -9.10
C ALA A 92 5.70 -13.79 -9.96
N ALA A 93 5.78 -12.62 -9.34
CA ALA A 93 6.00 -11.36 -10.05
C ALA A 93 7.37 -11.31 -10.72
N LEU A 94 8.44 -11.75 -10.03
CA LEU A 94 9.76 -11.86 -10.63
C LEU A 94 9.76 -12.82 -11.81
N LEU A 95 9.13 -13.99 -11.65
CA LEU A 95 8.98 -14.95 -12.74
C LEU A 95 8.22 -14.34 -13.93
N ALA A 96 7.15 -13.60 -13.69
CA ALA A 96 6.38 -12.94 -14.75
C ALA A 96 7.19 -11.87 -15.49
N VAL A 97 8.07 -11.14 -14.79
CA VAL A 97 8.95 -10.14 -15.40
C VAL A 97 10.07 -10.80 -16.19
N PHE A 98 10.75 -11.80 -15.62
CA PHE A 98 11.92 -12.43 -16.24
C PHE A 98 11.58 -13.49 -17.28
N ASN A 99 10.42 -14.16 -17.20
CA ASN A 99 9.96 -15.14 -18.20
C ASN A 99 9.01 -14.54 -19.25
N ARG A 100 8.75 -13.23 -19.23
CA ARG A 100 8.25 -12.57 -20.44
C ARG A 100 9.38 -12.57 -21.46
N GLY A 101 9.42 -13.62 -22.27
CA GLY A 101 10.22 -13.62 -23.50
C GLY A 101 9.86 -12.39 -24.35
N PRO A 102 10.78 -11.95 -25.23
CA PRO A 102 10.54 -10.78 -26.08
C PRO A 102 9.17 -10.91 -26.72
N GLU A 103 8.35 -9.87 -26.56
CA GLU A 103 7.04 -9.80 -27.19
C GLU A 103 7.21 -10.21 -28.64
N LYS A 104 6.43 -11.19 -29.11
CA LYS A 104 6.44 -11.58 -30.53
C LYS A 104 5.89 -10.39 -31.30
N VAL A 105 6.75 -9.44 -31.60
CA VAL A 105 6.56 -8.47 -32.67
C VAL A 105 6.37 -9.32 -33.92
N GLN A 106 5.12 -9.42 -34.38
CA GLN A 106 4.88 -9.86 -35.75
C GLN A 106 5.61 -8.84 -36.61
N ALA A 107 6.77 -9.22 -37.15
CA ALA A 107 7.40 -8.44 -38.18
C ALA A 107 6.39 -8.37 -39.33
N THR A 108 5.79 -7.20 -39.51
CA THR A 108 5.13 -6.88 -40.77
C THR A 108 6.22 -6.96 -41.82
N GLU A 109 6.20 -8.02 -42.63
CA GLU A 109 7.11 -8.21 -43.74
C GLU A 109 6.84 -7.08 -44.75
N VAL A 110 7.65 -6.03 -44.69
CA VAL A 110 7.59 -4.94 -45.67
C VAL A 110 8.31 -5.45 -46.92
N GLU A 111 7.54 -6.04 -47.82
CA GLU A 111 8.04 -6.71 -49.04
C GLU A 111 8.74 -5.74 -50.01
N SER A 112 8.45 -4.44 -49.94
CA SER A 112 9.25 -3.38 -50.57
C SER A 112 8.85 -2.00 -50.05
N ALA A 113 9.83 -1.10 -49.93
CA ALA A 113 9.61 0.33 -49.77
C ALA A 113 10.49 1.06 -50.79
N THR A 114 9.87 1.68 -51.78
CA THR A 114 10.58 2.44 -52.82
C THR A 114 10.52 3.92 -52.49
N THR A 115 11.66 4.59 -52.54
CA THR A 115 11.74 6.04 -52.36
C THR A 115 12.82 6.58 -53.29
N GLU A 116 12.44 7.48 -54.18
CA GLU A 116 13.34 8.15 -55.11
C GLU A 116 13.91 9.39 -54.42
N ILE A 117 15.16 9.32 -53.97
CA ILE A 117 15.89 10.48 -53.44
C ILE A 117 17.01 10.82 -54.40
N ASP A 118 16.86 11.95 -55.08
CA ASP A 118 17.86 12.45 -56.02
C ASP A 118 19.11 12.90 -55.26
N GLY A 119 20.28 12.39 -55.66
CA GLY A 119 21.58 12.70 -55.04
C GLY A 119 21.92 11.99 -53.72
N ALA A 120 21.25 10.88 -53.37
CA ALA A 120 21.60 10.07 -52.19
C ALA A 120 22.55 8.91 -52.51
N THR A 121 23.43 8.58 -51.57
CA THR A 121 24.27 7.37 -51.59
C THR A 121 23.77 6.39 -50.54
N VAL A 122 23.63 5.13 -50.92
CA VAL A 122 23.13 4.06 -50.05
C VAL A 122 24.30 3.15 -49.70
N ASP A 123 24.64 3.09 -48.41
CA ASP A 123 25.61 2.14 -47.87
C ASP A 123 24.86 1.02 -47.14
N TRP A 124 25.21 -0.24 -47.39
CA TRP A 124 24.66 -1.37 -46.64
C TRP A 124 25.75 -2.16 -45.95
N TYR A 125 25.43 -2.67 -44.77
CA TYR A 125 26.27 -3.61 -44.03
C TYR A 125 25.44 -4.81 -43.58
N ASP A 126 25.92 -6.00 -43.90
CA ASP A 126 25.33 -7.26 -43.43
C ASP A 126 25.94 -7.66 -42.09
N GLY A 127 25.15 -7.55 -41.03
CA GLY A 127 25.51 -8.03 -39.71
C GLY A 127 25.42 -9.56 -39.62
N LYS A 128 26.24 -10.17 -38.76
CA LYS A 128 26.30 -11.65 -38.60
C LYS A 128 25.02 -12.30 -38.04
N GLU A 129 23.99 -11.51 -37.69
CA GLU A 129 22.73 -12.00 -37.11
C GLU A 129 21.53 -11.89 -38.08
N GLY A 130 21.78 -11.79 -39.39
CA GLY A 130 20.72 -11.72 -40.40
C GLY A 130 19.98 -10.38 -40.47
N LEU A 131 20.52 -9.36 -39.81
CA LEU A 131 20.09 -7.97 -39.93
C LEU A 131 20.99 -7.21 -40.92
N THR A 132 20.41 -6.83 -42.05
CA THR A 132 21.04 -5.91 -43.01
C THR A 132 20.64 -4.49 -42.61
N THR A 133 21.63 -3.69 -42.21
CA THR A 133 21.39 -2.27 -41.93
C THR A 133 21.74 -1.45 -43.16
N VAL A 134 20.76 -0.70 -43.67
CA VAL A 134 20.91 0.17 -44.83
C VAL A 134 20.90 1.62 -44.36
N TRP A 135 21.96 2.36 -44.68
CA TRP A 135 22.10 3.78 -44.39
C TRP A 135 21.93 4.59 -45.68
N VAL A 136 20.98 5.51 -45.69
CA VAL A 136 20.80 6.45 -46.81
C VAL A 136 21.38 7.79 -46.40
N LYS A 137 22.48 8.19 -47.03
CA LYS A 137 23.13 9.50 -46.81
C LYS A 137 22.79 10.40 -47.99
N LYS A 138 22.17 11.55 -47.73
CA LYS A 138 21.96 12.59 -48.73
C LYS A 138 23.20 13.48 -48.77
N GLY A 139 23.89 13.56 -49.90
CA GLY A 139 25.05 14.42 -50.04
C GLY A 139 24.65 15.89 -49.89
N GLY A 140 25.10 16.57 -48.83
CA GLY A 140 24.95 18.02 -48.72
C GLY A 140 24.60 18.62 -47.35
N SER A 141 24.59 17.87 -46.25
CA SER A 141 24.64 18.52 -44.92
C SER A 141 25.48 17.72 -43.93
N ASP A 142 26.72 18.17 -43.74
CA ASP A 142 27.44 18.04 -42.48
C ASP A 142 26.60 18.72 -41.39
N LEU A 143 26.19 17.93 -40.39
CA LEU A 143 26.04 18.20 -38.95
C LEU A 143 25.12 17.15 -38.30
#